data_AF-U2RHX6-F1
#
_entry.id   AF-U2RHX6-F1
#
_cell.length_a   1.000
_cell.length_b   1.000
_cell.length_c   1.000
_cell.angle_alpha   90.00
_cell.angle_beta   90.00
_cell.angle_gamma   90.00
#
_symmetry.space_group_name_H-M   'P 1'
#
loop_
_entity.id
_entity.type
_entity.pdbx_description
1 polymer ?
#
loop_
_entity_poly.entity_id
_entity_poly.type
_entity_poly.pdbx_seq_one_letter_code
_entity_poly.pdbx_strand_id
1 'polypeptide(L)'
;MAFILTGLGTSMSIEGAIGISSFNALNYSLSNLFQMKIGTMTIILNLLFLFLYIVLTKGKFIVKYVFQLIAVSSIGIVINFFTYNIFDKMEVGNYFISVMYLVCGVFIGGISVAFILALDTMSFPVEAFCLEIANMKNIKFSKVRRLIDIISVSVSLLITLLFSYPLVIREGTVVSLLLFSTVIGYFHEKFVKIEAIRNLKIFI
;
A
#
# COMPACT_ATOMS: atom_id res chain seq x y z
N MET A 1 -0.65 12.05 11.18
CA MET A 1 -2.07 11.68 10.97
C MET A 1 -2.28 10.83 9.72
N ALA A 2 -1.75 11.22 8.55
CA ALA A 2 -1.93 10.45 7.30
C ALA A 2 -1.46 8.99 7.40
N PHE A 3 -0.30 8.71 8.03
CA PHE A 3 0.19 7.34 8.25
C PHE A 3 -0.73 6.45 9.10
N ILE A 4 -1.44 7.06 10.06
CA ILE A 4 -2.41 6.36 10.91
C ILE A 4 -3.63 5.99 10.09
N LEU A 5 -4.13 6.94 9.27
CA LEU A 5 -5.25 6.70 8.37
C LEU A 5 -4.92 5.66 7.29
N THR A 6 -3.69 5.65 6.76
CA THR A 6 -3.26 4.58 5.84
C THR A 6 -3.27 3.23 6.53
N GLY A 7 -2.69 3.13 7.73
CA GLY A 7 -2.62 1.86 8.46
C GLY A 7 -4.00 1.35 8.90
N LEU A 8 -4.89 2.26 9.30
CA LEU A 8 -6.29 1.96 9.61
C LEU A 8 -7.02 1.45 8.36
N GLY A 9 -6.91 2.18 7.23
CA GLY A 9 -7.55 1.80 5.97
C GLY A 9 -7.06 0.45 5.45
N THR A 10 -5.75 0.17 5.53
CA THR A 10 -5.19 -1.12 5.16
C THR A 10 -5.69 -2.24 6.09
N SER A 11 -5.76 -2.00 7.40
CA SER A 11 -6.20 -3.03 8.35
C SER A 11 -7.69 -3.34 8.20
N MET A 12 -8.54 -2.32 7.97
CA MET A 12 -9.95 -2.53 7.63
C MET A 12 -10.13 -3.33 6.34
N SER A 13 -9.29 -3.10 5.33
CA SER A 13 -9.33 -3.86 4.08
C SER A 13 -8.90 -5.32 4.26
N ILE A 14 -8.02 -5.60 5.23
CA ILE A 14 -7.58 -6.95 5.58
C ILE A 14 -8.71 -7.71 6.29
N GLU A 15 -9.33 -7.08 7.29
CA GLU A 15 -10.38 -7.69 8.12
C GLU A 15 -11.66 -8.02 7.33
N GLY A 16 -11.91 -7.31 6.22
CA GLY A 16 -13.08 -7.55 5.38
C GLY A 16 -13.19 -9.00 4.85
N ALA A 17 -12.10 -9.78 4.74
CA ALA A 17 -12.10 -11.22 4.39
C ALA A 17 -12.77 -11.64 3.04
N ILE A 18 -13.31 -10.70 2.26
CA ILE A 18 -13.83 -10.88 0.89
C ILE A 18 -12.82 -10.44 -0.18
N GLY A 19 -11.66 -9.98 0.23
CA GLY A 19 -10.56 -9.58 -0.63
C GLY A 19 -9.74 -8.47 0.03
N ILE A 20 -8.46 -8.46 -0.29
CA ILE A 20 -7.47 -7.50 0.21
C ILE A 20 -6.90 -6.73 -0.99
N SER A 21 -6.44 -5.49 -0.79
CA SER A 21 -5.73 -4.76 -1.84
C SER A 21 -4.51 -5.53 -2.35
N SER A 22 -4.19 -5.38 -3.62
CA SER A 22 -3.21 -6.18 -4.36
C SER A 22 -1.86 -6.35 -3.66
N PHE A 23 -1.27 -5.24 -3.21
CA PHE A 23 0.02 -5.26 -2.53
C PHE A 23 -0.07 -5.89 -1.13
N ASN A 24 -1.18 -5.68 -0.42
CA ASN A 24 -1.42 -6.27 0.88
C ASN A 24 -1.72 -7.78 0.79
N ALA A 25 -2.34 -8.25 -0.29
CA ALA A 25 -2.54 -9.68 -0.55
C ALA A 25 -1.19 -10.41 -0.66
N LEU A 26 -0.22 -9.81 -1.35
CA LEU A 26 1.14 -10.33 -1.42
C LEU A 26 1.84 -10.31 -0.04
N ASN A 27 1.69 -9.22 0.72
CA ASN A 27 2.20 -9.16 2.11
C ASN A 27 1.61 -10.28 2.98
N TYR A 28 0.31 -10.54 2.85
CA TYR A 28 -0.40 -11.56 3.61
C TYR A 28 0.04 -12.99 3.23
N SER A 29 0.12 -13.31 1.94
CA SER A 29 0.58 -14.63 1.49
C SER A 29 2.02 -14.91 1.95
N LEU A 30 2.90 -13.90 1.88
CA LEU A 30 4.27 -14.01 2.37
C LEU A 30 4.33 -14.08 3.90
N SER A 31 3.46 -13.35 4.62
CA SER A 31 3.42 -13.42 6.08
C SER A 31 3.04 -14.81 6.58
N ASN A 32 2.12 -15.48 5.86
CA ASN A 32 1.77 -16.87 6.15
C ASN A 32 2.91 -17.84 5.85
N LEU A 33 3.62 -17.64 4.74
CA LEU A 33 4.75 -18.48 4.34
C LEU A 33 5.93 -18.37 5.33
N PHE A 34 6.24 -17.17 5.80
CA PHE A 34 7.34 -16.92 6.74
C PHE A 34 6.91 -16.93 8.22
N GLN A 35 5.64 -17.18 8.51
CA GLN A 35 5.05 -17.11 9.86
C GLN A 35 5.37 -15.79 10.60
N MET A 36 5.29 -14.67 9.88
CA MET A 36 5.51 -13.33 10.41
C MET A 36 4.20 -12.53 10.46
N LYS A 37 4.21 -11.39 11.16
CA LYS A 37 3.08 -10.45 11.14
C LYS A 37 3.02 -9.69 9.82
N ILE A 38 1.80 -9.36 9.35
CA ILE A 38 1.57 -8.68 8.06
C ILE A 38 2.28 -7.32 7.99
N GLY A 39 2.26 -6.54 9.07
CA GLY A 39 2.96 -5.25 9.12
C GLY A 39 4.47 -5.39 9.06
N THR A 40 5.03 -6.48 9.59
CA THR A 40 6.47 -6.78 9.48
C THR A 40 6.84 -7.15 8.04
N MET A 41 6.02 -7.96 7.37
CA MET A 41 6.22 -8.25 5.94
C MET A 41 6.09 -6.99 5.07
N THR A 42 5.17 -6.09 5.44
CA THR A 42 5.01 -4.79 4.78
C THR A 42 6.29 -3.97 4.88
N ILE A 43 6.98 -4.00 6.03
CA ILE A 43 8.29 -3.36 6.19
C ILE A 43 9.32 -4.00 5.24
N ILE A 44 9.44 -5.33 5.26
CA ILE A 44 10.44 -6.06 4.47
C ILE A 44 10.30 -5.79 2.98
N LEU A 45 9.07 -5.87 2.44
CA LEU A 45 8.84 -5.61 1.03
C LEU A 45 9.06 -4.16 0.65
N ASN A 46 8.65 -3.22 1.50
CA ASN A 46 8.94 -1.82 1.23
C ASN A 46 10.44 -1.51 1.31
N LEU A 47 11.21 -2.21 2.16
CA LEU A 47 12.68 -2.12 2.14
C LEU A 47 13.28 -2.67 0.84
N LEU A 48 12.70 -3.73 0.29
CA LEU A 48 13.07 -4.24 -1.03
C LEU A 48 12.78 -3.19 -2.12
N PHE A 49 11.60 -2.57 -2.11
CA PHE A 49 11.28 -1.48 -3.04
C PHE A 49 12.14 -0.24 -2.82
N LEU A 50 12.53 0.07 -1.58
CA LEU A 50 13.46 1.15 -1.26
C LEU A 50 14.83 0.88 -1.88
N PHE A 51 15.33 -0.35 -1.78
CA PHE A 51 16.56 -0.75 -2.43
C PHE A 51 16.47 -0.62 -3.96
N LEU A 52 15.40 -1.13 -4.58
CA LEU A 52 15.16 -0.97 -6.02
C LEU A 52 15.08 0.50 -6.43
N TYR A 53 14.45 1.33 -5.61
CA TYR A 53 14.33 2.77 -5.83
C TYR A 53 15.69 3.48 -5.72
N ILE A 54 16.53 3.13 -4.74
CA ILE A 54 17.91 3.66 -4.59
C ILE A 54 18.75 3.30 -5.81
N VAL A 55 18.67 2.05 -6.28
CA VAL A 55 19.39 1.59 -7.48
C VAL A 55 18.89 2.35 -8.72
N LEU A 56 17.57 2.47 -8.88
CA LEU A 56 16.95 3.17 -10.02
C LEU A 56 17.37 4.65 -10.08
N THR A 57 17.38 5.32 -8.92
CA THR A 57 17.74 6.74 -8.79
C THR A 57 19.25 6.96 -8.64
N LYS A 58 20.06 5.90 -8.66
CA LYS A 58 21.53 5.93 -8.50
C LYS A 58 21.97 6.64 -7.21
N GLY A 59 21.22 6.48 -6.12
CA GLY A 59 21.56 7.03 -4.81
C GLY A 59 21.45 8.57 -4.69
N LYS A 60 20.80 9.25 -5.64
CA LYS A 60 20.73 10.71 -5.69
C LYS A 60 19.99 11.37 -4.52
N PHE A 61 19.06 10.66 -3.87
CA PHE A 61 18.10 11.26 -2.91
C PHE A 61 18.27 10.74 -1.48
N ILE A 62 19.45 10.94 -0.88
CA ILE A 62 19.79 10.41 0.45
C ILE A 62 18.76 10.76 1.54
N VAL A 63 18.31 12.02 1.57
CA VAL A 63 17.33 12.51 2.55
C VAL A 63 15.98 11.80 2.39
N LYS A 64 15.52 11.61 1.14
CA LYS A 64 14.28 10.87 0.86
C LYS A 64 14.37 9.43 1.33
N TYR A 65 15.50 8.75 1.13
CA TYR A 65 15.64 7.35 1.57
C TYR A 65 15.54 7.20 3.10
N VAL A 66 16.12 8.13 3.85
CA VAL A 66 16.03 8.13 5.32
C VAL A 66 14.59 8.35 5.77
N PHE A 67 13.89 9.33 5.20
CA PHE A 67 12.47 9.56 5.52
C PHE A 67 11.59 8.37 5.14
N GLN A 68 11.87 7.73 4.01
CA GLN A 68 11.19 6.51 3.58
C GLN A 68 11.38 5.36 4.57
N LEU A 69 12.58 5.19 5.10
CA LEU A 69 12.87 4.16 6.09
C LEU A 69 12.07 4.36 7.39
N ILE A 70 11.96 5.62 7.85
CA ILE A 70 11.14 6.00 9.02
C ILE A 70 9.65 5.76 8.73
N ALA A 71 9.19 6.19 7.54
CA ALA A 71 7.81 6.05 7.10
C ALA A 71 7.37 4.58 7.05
N VAL A 72 8.21 3.71 6.49
CA VAL A 72 7.95 2.27 6.36
C VAL A 72 7.92 1.58 7.72
N SER A 73 8.86 1.91 8.60
CA SER A 73 8.88 1.37 9.97
C SER A 73 7.61 1.76 10.72
N SER A 74 7.18 3.02 10.57
CA SER A 74 5.97 3.54 11.20
C SER A 74 4.71 2.84 10.70
N ILE A 75 4.54 2.69 9.38
CA ILE A 75 3.33 2.07 8.83
C ILE A 75 3.22 0.59 9.21
N GLY A 76 4.33 -0.15 9.25
CA GLY A 76 4.28 -1.56 9.67
C GLY A 76 3.84 -1.74 11.13
N ILE A 77 4.29 -0.86 12.03
CA ILE A 77 3.84 -0.86 13.43
C ILE A 77 2.35 -0.55 13.52
N VAL A 78 1.89 0.47 12.79
CA VAL A 78 0.48 0.87 12.78
C VAL A 78 -0.41 -0.25 12.23
N ILE A 79 -0.01 -0.90 11.14
CA ILE A 79 -0.76 -2.04 10.56
C ILE A 79 -0.87 -3.17 11.58
N ASN A 80 0.25 -3.53 12.23
CA ASN A 80 0.24 -4.58 13.25
C ASN A 80 -0.69 -4.22 14.43
N PHE A 81 -0.64 -2.99 14.89
CA PHE A 81 -1.50 -2.52 15.98
C PHE A 81 -2.99 -2.60 15.62
N PHE A 82 -3.40 -2.04 14.48
CA PHE A 82 -4.81 -2.09 14.10
C PHE A 82 -5.28 -3.52 13.79
N THR A 83 -4.51 -4.28 13.02
CA THR A 83 -4.90 -5.63 12.61
C THR A 83 -5.02 -6.56 13.83
N TYR A 84 -3.99 -6.64 14.68
CA TYR A 84 -3.94 -7.66 15.74
C TYR A 84 -4.45 -7.20 17.10
N ASN A 85 -4.55 -5.89 17.38
CA ASN A 85 -5.04 -5.42 18.69
C ASN A 85 -6.47 -4.87 18.64
N ILE A 86 -6.91 -4.35 17.48
CA ILE A 86 -8.22 -3.72 17.32
C ILE A 86 -9.16 -4.64 16.55
N PHE A 87 -8.76 -5.09 15.35
CA PHE A 87 -9.64 -5.81 14.44
C PHE A 87 -9.73 -7.32 14.71
N ASP A 88 -8.69 -7.94 15.27
CA ASP A 88 -8.70 -9.36 15.71
C ASP A 88 -9.84 -9.72 16.68
N LYS A 89 -10.47 -8.72 17.31
CA LYS A 89 -11.60 -8.89 18.23
C LYS A 89 -12.97 -8.67 17.58
N MET A 90 -13.01 -8.32 16.29
CA MET A 90 -14.24 -7.99 15.55
C MET A 90 -14.58 -9.11 14.58
N GLU A 91 -15.53 -9.98 14.94
CA GLU A 91 -16.04 -10.97 13.99
C GLU A 91 -16.93 -10.30 12.93
N VAL A 92 -16.44 -10.22 11.69
CA VAL A 92 -17.23 -9.73 10.56
C VAL A 92 -18.08 -10.87 10.00
N GLY A 93 -19.24 -11.12 10.63
CA GLY A 93 -20.11 -12.24 10.27
C GLY A 93 -21.01 -12.05 9.04
N ASN A 94 -21.12 -10.83 8.50
CA ASN A 94 -22.03 -10.51 7.39
C ASN A 94 -21.29 -10.00 6.15
N TYR A 95 -21.52 -10.65 5.01
CA TYR A 95 -20.95 -10.30 3.71
C TYR A 95 -21.14 -8.81 3.35
N PHE A 96 -22.30 -8.22 3.65
CA PHE A 96 -22.56 -6.82 3.34
C PHE A 96 -21.66 -5.88 4.16
N ILE A 97 -21.45 -6.20 5.44
CA ILE A 97 -20.57 -5.44 6.33
C ILE A 97 -19.14 -5.55 5.84
N SER A 98 -18.72 -6.74 5.43
CA SER A 98 -17.40 -6.95 4.84
C SER A 98 -17.16 -6.09 3.60
N VAL A 99 -18.15 -5.94 2.71
CA VAL A 99 -18.02 -5.09 1.50
C VAL A 99 -17.84 -3.63 1.89
N MET A 100 -18.61 -3.16 2.87
CA MET A 100 -18.45 -1.80 3.39
C MET A 100 -17.06 -1.57 4.00
N TYR A 101 -16.54 -2.53 4.78
CA TYR A 101 -15.20 -2.46 5.34
C TYR A 101 -14.12 -2.35 4.26
N LEU A 102 -14.22 -3.18 3.21
CA LEU A 102 -13.29 -3.16 2.09
C LEU A 102 -13.33 -1.81 1.36
N VAL A 103 -14.52 -1.33 1.00
CA VAL A 103 -14.68 -0.07 0.26
C VAL A 103 -14.18 1.11 1.10
N CYS A 104 -14.61 1.21 2.36
CA CYS A 104 -14.15 2.26 3.27
C CYS A 104 -12.62 2.21 3.46
N GLY A 105 -12.06 1.02 3.66
CA GLY A 105 -10.61 0.82 3.79
C GLY A 105 -9.84 1.27 2.54
N VAL A 106 -10.34 0.93 1.35
CA VAL A 106 -9.74 1.33 0.06
C VAL A 106 -9.77 2.85 -0.12
N PHE A 107 -10.89 3.51 0.21
CA PHE A 107 -10.99 4.97 0.08
C PHE A 107 -10.14 5.70 1.13
N ILE A 108 -10.25 5.34 2.42
CA ILE A 108 -9.47 5.96 3.50
C ILE A 108 -7.98 5.76 3.26
N GLY A 109 -7.58 4.51 2.97
CA GLY A 109 -6.20 4.17 2.66
C GLY A 109 -5.71 4.85 1.39
N GLY A 110 -6.47 4.78 0.31
CA GLY A 110 -6.09 5.32 -1.01
C GLY A 110 -5.94 6.84 -1.00
N ILE A 111 -6.87 7.57 -0.39
CA ILE A 111 -6.78 9.04 -0.27
C ILE A 111 -5.59 9.44 0.60
N SER A 112 -5.36 8.72 1.71
CA SER A 112 -4.25 9.00 2.61
C SER A 112 -2.89 8.71 1.96
N VAL A 113 -2.77 7.62 1.21
CA VAL A 113 -1.57 7.31 0.40
C VAL A 113 -1.37 8.38 -0.67
N ALA A 114 -2.42 8.81 -1.36
CA ALA A 114 -2.32 9.85 -2.38
C ALA A 114 -1.79 11.18 -1.81
N PHE A 115 -2.23 11.54 -0.60
CA PHE A 115 -1.73 12.72 0.10
C PHE A 115 -0.25 12.59 0.46
N ILE A 116 0.17 11.45 1.04
CA ILE A 116 1.57 11.17 1.37
C ILE A 116 2.45 11.18 0.11
N LEU A 117 1.95 10.61 -0.99
CA LEU A 117 2.65 10.61 -2.28
C LEU A 117 2.80 12.03 -2.84
N ALA A 118 1.78 12.88 -2.70
CA ALA A 118 1.84 14.27 -3.16
C ALA A 118 2.87 15.11 -2.38
N LEU A 119 3.15 14.77 -1.11
CA LEU A 119 4.24 15.37 -0.33
C LEU A 119 5.63 14.99 -0.86
N ASP A 120 5.76 13.88 -1.61
CA ASP A 120 6.96 13.37 -2.32
C ASP A 120 8.12 12.92 -1.41
N THR A 121 8.40 13.64 -0.33
CA THR A 121 9.54 13.40 0.58
C THR A 121 9.34 12.20 1.50
N MET A 122 8.10 11.92 1.89
CA MET A 122 7.74 10.79 2.76
C MET A 122 6.89 9.73 2.05
N SER A 123 6.91 9.74 0.72
CA SER A 123 6.22 8.73 -0.11
C SER A 123 6.70 7.33 0.23
N PHE A 124 5.80 6.36 0.37
CA PHE A 124 6.20 4.98 0.60
C PHE A 124 7.05 4.46 -0.57
N PRO A 125 8.04 3.58 -0.35
CA PRO A 125 8.99 3.18 -1.38
C PRO A 125 8.38 2.55 -2.62
N VAL A 126 7.34 1.73 -2.46
CA VAL A 126 6.67 1.11 -3.63
C VAL A 126 5.99 2.16 -4.50
N GLU A 127 5.36 3.18 -3.92
CA GLU A 127 4.80 4.31 -4.64
C GLU A 127 5.89 5.19 -5.27
N ALA A 128 6.97 5.50 -4.54
CA ALA A 128 8.10 6.28 -5.06
C ALA A 128 8.75 5.60 -6.27
N PHE A 129 8.96 4.28 -6.18
CA PHE A 129 9.46 3.46 -7.28
C PHE A 129 8.52 3.50 -8.50
N CYS A 130 7.21 3.35 -8.29
CA CYS A 130 6.23 3.45 -9.38
C CYS A 130 6.21 4.84 -10.02
N LEU A 131 6.33 5.90 -9.22
CA LEU A 131 6.37 7.29 -9.68
C LEU A 131 7.61 7.55 -10.53
N GLU A 132 8.78 7.07 -10.10
CA GLU A 132 10.03 7.24 -10.85
C GLU A 132 10.00 6.52 -12.19
N ILE A 133 9.50 5.28 -12.23
CA ILE A 133 9.30 4.56 -13.49
C ILE A 133 8.30 5.29 -14.40
N ALA A 134 7.21 5.81 -13.83
CA ALA A 134 6.21 6.57 -14.57
C ALA A 134 6.83 7.82 -15.22
N ASN A 135 7.67 8.54 -14.48
CA ASN A 135 8.41 9.70 -14.97
C ASN A 135 9.42 9.33 -16.06
N MET A 136 10.23 8.28 -15.85
CA MET A 136 11.22 7.83 -16.83
C MET A 136 10.59 7.37 -18.15
N LYS A 137 9.42 6.72 -18.09
CA LYS A 137 8.73 6.18 -19.27
C LYS A 137 7.65 7.11 -19.85
N ASN A 138 7.43 8.30 -19.28
CA ASN A 138 6.35 9.22 -19.67
C ASN A 138 4.97 8.54 -19.73
N ILE A 139 4.67 7.69 -18.75
CA ILE A 139 3.37 7.02 -18.61
C ILE A 139 2.70 7.42 -17.29
N LYS A 140 1.38 7.27 -17.21
CA LYS A 140 0.62 7.61 -15.99
C LYS A 140 1.05 6.73 -14.80
N PHE A 141 1.24 7.33 -13.63
CA PHE A 141 1.53 6.64 -12.37
C PHE A 141 0.58 5.46 -12.12
N SER A 142 -0.73 5.66 -12.28
CA SER A 142 -1.74 4.62 -12.07
C SER A 142 -1.56 3.40 -12.97
N LYS A 143 -0.98 3.55 -14.18
CA LYS A 143 -0.70 2.40 -15.05
C LYS A 143 0.47 1.58 -14.50
N VAL A 144 1.53 2.22 -14.03
CA VAL A 144 2.69 1.54 -13.42
C VAL A 144 2.28 0.86 -12.12
N ARG A 145 1.55 1.58 -11.25
CA ARG A 145 1.07 1.03 -9.98
C ARG A 145 0.17 -0.18 -10.21
N ARG A 146 -0.75 -0.09 -11.18
CA ARG A 146 -1.60 -1.23 -11.58
C ARG A 146 -0.79 -2.44 -12.05
N LEU A 147 0.31 -2.25 -12.78
CA LEU A 147 1.17 -3.35 -13.20
C LEU A 147 1.82 -4.04 -11.99
N ILE A 148 2.37 -3.27 -11.05
CA ILE A 148 2.93 -3.81 -9.80
C ILE A 148 1.84 -4.55 -8.99
N ASP A 149 0.63 -4.01 -8.97
CA ASP A 149 -0.51 -4.63 -8.29
C ASP A 149 -0.90 -5.97 -8.94
N ILE A 150 -0.95 -6.06 -10.27
CA ILE A 150 -1.21 -7.31 -11.01
C ILE A 150 -0.13 -8.36 -10.70
N ILE A 151 1.14 -7.96 -10.71
CA ILE A 151 2.26 -8.86 -10.35
C ILE A 151 2.07 -9.33 -8.90
N SER A 152 1.69 -8.43 -8.00
CA SER A 152 1.51 -8.74 -6.58
C SER A 152 0.40 -9.78 -6.36
N VAL A 153 -0.77 -9.60 -6.99
CA VAL A 153 -1.86 -10.58 -6.92
C VAL A 153 -1.45 -11.92 -7.52
N SER A 154 -0.75 -11.90 -8.66
CA SER A 154 -0.32 -13.13 -9.35
C SER A 154 0.64 -13.96 -8.49
N VAL A 155 1.63 -13.31 -7.86
CA VAL A 155 2.59 -13.98 -6.97
C VAL A 155 1.91 -14.45 -5.68
N SER A 156 1.02 -13.65 -5.10
CA SER A 156 0.22 -14.04 -3.94
C SER A 156 -0.61 -15.29 -4.23
N LEU A 157 -1.25 -15.36 -5.39
CA LEU A 157 -2.05 -16.51 -5.82
C LEU A 157 -1.19 -17.76 -6.02
N LEU A 158 -0.01 -17.63 -6.64
CA LEU A 158 0.96 -18.73 -6.77
C LEU A 158 1.40 -19.28 -5.41
N ILE A 159 1.73 -18.42 -4.45
CA ILE A 159 2.14 -18.84 -3.09
C ILE A 159 0.99 -19.59 -2.41
N THR A 160 -0.22 -19.02 -2.45
CA THR A 160 -1.39 -19.65 -1.83
C THR A 160 -1.68 -21.02 -2.43
N LEU A 161 -1.59 -21.19 -3.75
CA LEU A 161 -1.82 -22.48 -4.42
C LEU A 161 -0.73 -23.52 -4.16
N LEU A 162 0.55 -23.12 -4.14
CA LEU A 162 1.67 -24.05 -3.96
C LEU A 162 1.78 -24.59 -2.53
N PHE A 163 1.42 -23.77 -1.53
CA PHE A 163 1.59 -24.10 -0.12
C PHE A 163 0.25 -24.38 0.60
N SER A 164 -0.87 -24.45 -0.13
CA SER A 164 -2.21 -24.71 0.41
C SER A 164 -2.61 -23.79 1.57
N TYR A 165 -2.16 -22.54 1.53
CA TYR A 165 -2.53 -21.51 2.50
C TYR A 165 -3.96 -20.99 2.25
N PRO A 166 -4.60 -20.35 3.24
CA PRO A 166 -5.95 -19.81 3.05
C PRO A 166 -5.99 -18.83 1.87
N LEU A 167 -7.00 -19.01 1.01
CA LEU A 167 -7.18 -18.23 -0.20
C LEU A 167 -7.83 -16.88 0.14
N VAL A 168 -6.97 -15.88 0.31
CA VAL A 168 -7.38 -14.51 0.67
C VAL A 168 -7.73 -13.66 -0.55
N ILE A 169 -7.23 -14.04 -1.73
CA ILE A 169 -7.60 -13.41 -3.00
C ILE A 169 -8.99 -13.90 -3.39
N ARG A 170 -9.95 -13.00 -3.39
CA ARG A 170 -11.34 -13.23 -3.80
C ARG A 170 -11.80 -12.10 -4.72
N GLU A 171 -13.08 -12.07 -5.07
CA GLU A 171 -13.69 -11.02 -5.92
C GLU A 171 -13.35 -9.59 -5.43
N GLY A 172 -13.31 -9.37 -4.11
CA GLY A 172 -12.95 -8.08 -3.52
C GLY A 172 -11.52 -7.64 -3.82
N THR A 173 -10.58 -8.55 -4.09
CA THR A 173 -9.21 -8.20 -4.50
C THR A 173 -9.19 -7.66 -5.93
N VAL A 174 -9.99 -8.21 -6.83
CA VAL A 174 -10.09 -7.69 -8.21
C VAL A 174 -10.70 -6.29 -8.21
N VAL A 175 -11.77 -6.10 -7.41
CA VAL A 175 -12.44 -4.80 -7.26
C VAL A 175 -11.51 -3.76 -6.61
N SER A 176 -10.84 -4.12 -5.51
CA SER A 176 -9.93 -3.22 -4.81
C SER A 176 -8.67 -2.91 -5.62
N LEU A 177 -8.16 -3.84 -6.46
CA LEU A 177 -7.04 -3.59 -7.37
C LEU A 177 -7.35 -2.44 -8.32
N LEU A 178 -8.54 -2.47 -8.94
CA LEU A 178 -8.96 -1.44 -9.89
C LEU A 178 -9.25 -0.11 -9.18
N LEU A 179 -9.95 -0.16 -8.05
CA LEU A 179 -10.34 1.03 -7.30
C LEU A 179 -9.14 1.72 -6.66
N PHE A 180 -8.29 0.99 -5.93
CA PHE A 180 -7.21 1.57 -5.12
C PHE A 180 -6.19 2.33 -5.99
N SER A 181 -5.68 1.69 -7.04
CA SER A 181 -4.75 2.31 -7.99
C SER A 181 -5.35 3.55 -8.70
N THR A 182 -6.66 3.55 -8.94
CA THR A 182 -7.38 4.67 -9.58
C THR A 182 -7.63 5.81 -8.59
N VAL A 183 -8.04 5.52 -7.37
CA VAL A 183 -8.23 6.48 -6.28
C VAL A 183 -6.91 7.20 -5.98
N ILE A 184 -5.80 6.46 -5.83
CA ILE A 184 -4.50 7.08 -5.56
C ILE A 184 -4.12 8.04 -6.69
N GLY A 185 -4.23 7.60 -7.95
CA GLY A 185 -3.88 8.43 -9.10
C GLY A 185 -4.71 9.71 -9.19
N TYR A 186 -6.03 9.59 -9.08
CA TYR A 186 -6.95 10.71 -9.16
C TYR A 186 -6.68 11.76 -8.08
N PHE A 187 -6.57 11.32 -6.82
CA PHE A 187 -6.32 12.24 -5.71
C PHE A 187 -4.91 12.78 -5.70
N HIS A 188 -3.91 12.01 -6.15
CA HIS A 188 -2.53 12.49 -6.28
C HIS A 188 -2.46 13.69 -7.25
N GLU A 189 -3.07 13.58 -8.44
CA GLU A 189 -3.10 14.69 -9.41
C GLU A 189 -3.79 15.94 -8.84
N LYS A 190 -4.80 15.76 -7.99
CA LYS A 190 -5.51 16.86 -7.33
C LYS A 190 -4.68 17.49 -6.21
N PHE A 191 -4.02 16.68 -5.39
CA PHE A 191 -3.19 17.15 -4.27
C PHE A 191 -1.92 17.85 -4.73
N VAL A 192 -1.27 17.37 -5.79
CA VAL A 192 -0.07 18.03 -6.34
C VAL A 192 -0.36 19.44 -6.85
N LYS A 193 -1.59 19.72 -7.29
CA LYS A 193 -2.02 21.06 -7.74
C LYS A 193 -2.31 22.04 -6.59
N ILE A 194 -2.37 21.58 -5.35
CA ILE A 194 -2.63 22.45 -4.20
C ILE A 194 -1.36 23.21 -3.81
N GLU A 195 -1.45 24.54 -3.82
CA GLU A 195 -0.31 25.45 -3.64
C GLU A 195 0.38 25.30 -2.26
N ALA A 196 -0.38 25.00 -1.20
CA ALA A 196 0.17 24.73 0.12
C ALA A 196 1.09 23.48 0.15
N ILE A 197 0.75 22.44 -0.63
CA ILE A 197 1.57 21.22 -0.74
C ILE A 197 2.84 21.51 -1.55
N ARG A 198 2.73 22.35 -2.59
CA ARG A 198 3.87 22.82 -3.38
C ARG A 198 4.87 23.59 -2.51
N ASN A 199 4.40 24.44 -1.60
CA ASN A 199 5.26 25.21 -0.70
C ASN A 199 5.93 24.31 0.36
N LEU A 200 5.28 23.22 0.79
CA LEU A 200 5.88 22.25 1.70
C LEU A 200 7.04 21.46 1.06
N LYS A 201 6.98 21.18 -0.25
CA LYS A 201 8.08 20.56 -1.00
C LYS A 201 9.32 21.44 -1.11
N ILE A 202 9.19 22.76 -0.97
CA ILE A 202 10.30 23.71 -1.11
C ILE A 202 11.11 23.80 0.21
N PHE A 203 10.49 23.44 1.34
CA PHE A 203 11.09 23.52 2.67
C PHE A 203 11.79 22.22 3.13
N ILE A 204 11.70 21.13 2.37
CA ILE A 204 12.29 19.81 2.67
C ILE A 204 13.21 19.41 1.52
#